data_AF-A9IYV9-F1
#
_entry.id   AF-A9IYV9-F1
#
_cell.length_a   1.000
_cell.length_b   1.000
_cell.length_c   1.000
_cell.angle_alpha   90.00
_cell.angle_beta   90.00
_cell.angle_gamma   90.00
#
_symmetry.space_group_name_H-M   'P 1'
#
loop_
_entity.id
_entity.type
_entity.pdbx_description
1 polymer ?
#
loop_
_entity_poly.entity_id
_entity_poly.type
_entity_poly.pdbx_seq_one_letter_code
_entity_poly.pdbx_strand_id
1 'polypeptide(L)'
;MKLLSVTRVVTFVILFSVSVLLGCTRVESLEQYDKLYEKYISENYGAFEHLQKQEQAKKFVYSHGYQNIVPKFDVIQHRHILIVLCGRFVNLLRGDYNEWISADMLLNVISSLRNDYNWRESDFIWAYNMSMNSTDPMIDYAKKFLNSSSENGTSFKTQMIDLVSRMRTGNDENVKQIARFCIELRTIYDMMHPRGISK
;
A
#
# COMPACT_ATOMS: atom_id res chain seq x y z
N MET A 1 51.95 12.79 -7.28
CA MET A 1 50.64 12.98 -7.94
C MET A 1 49.78 11.69 -8.05
N LYS A 2 49.99 10.65 -7.21
CA LYS A 2 49.20 9.40 -7.24
C LYS A 2 48.20 9.24 -6.09
N LEU A 3 48.39 9.95 -4.97
CA LEU A 3 47.56 9.78 -3.76
C LEU A 3 46.17 10.44 -3.88
N LEU A 4 46.08 11.64 -4.46
CA LEU A 4 44.83 12.41 -4.62
C LEU A 4 43.82 11.76 -5.59
N SER A 5 44.30 10.94 -6.53
CA SER A 5 43.46 10.23 -7.51
C SER A 5 42.73 9.05 -6.87
N VAL A 6 43.41 8.29 -6.01
CA VAL A 6 42.84 7.12 -5.33
C VAL A 6 41.77 7.53 -4.33
N THR A 7 41.97 8.63 -3.58
CA THR A 7 40.97 9.11 -2.62
C THR A 7 39.66 9.50 -3.32
N ARG A 8 39.73 10.19 -4.47
CA ARG A 8 38.52 10.58 -5.23
C ARG A 8 37.76 9.40 -5.79
N VAL A 9 38.44 8.36 -6.29
CA VAL A 9 37.79 7.14 -6.81
C VAL A 9 37.10 6.39 -5.68
N VAL A 10 37.72 6.26 -4.52
CA VAL A 10 37.12 5.60 -3.34
C VAL A 10 35.90 6.37 -2.83
N THR A 11 35.95 7.70 -2.75
CA THR A 11 34.77 8.50 -2.38
C THR A 11 33.65 8.36 -3.42
N PHE A 12 33.98 8.28 -4.72
CA PHE A 12 32.99 8.10 -5.78
C PHE A 12 32.31 6.73 -5.71
N VAL A 13 33.06 5.66 -5.43
CA VAL A 13 32.50 4.30 -5.27
C VAL A 13 31.65 4.19 -4.01
N ILE A 14 32.04 4.84 -2.91
CA ILE A 14 31.24 4.90 -1.67
C ILE A 14 29.97 5.74 -1.90
N LEU A 15 30.06 6.88 -2.57
CA LEU A 15 28.88 7.70 -2.90
C LEU A 15 27.96 6.97 -3.88
N PHE A 16 28.48 6.26 -4.87
CA PHE A 16 27.67 5.51 -5.85
C PHE A 16 27.01 4.29 -5.21
N SER A 17 27.70 3.59 -4.30
CA SER A 17 27.13 2.48 -3.54
C SER A 17 26.09 2.96 -2.52
N VAL A 18 26.31 4.11 -1.87
CA VAL A 18 25.29 4.79 -1.05
C VAL A 18 24.12 5.30 -1.92
N SER A 19 24.36 5.71 -3.17
CA SER A 19 23.29 6.12 -4.11
C SER A 19 22.46 4.94 -4.62
N VAL A 20 23.05 3.74 -4.69
CA VAL A 20 22.34 2.49 -5.00
C VAL A 20 21.59 1.94 -3.77
N LEU A 21 22.12 2.16 -2.56
CA LEU A 21 21.49 1.80 -1.28
C LEU A 21 20.39 2.77 -0.83
N LEU A 22 20.53 4.07 -1.12
CA LEU A 22 19.50 5.11 -0.98
C LEU A 22 18.71 5.32 -2.28
N GLY A 23 18.83 4.39 -3.22
CA GLY A 23 18.29 4.48 -4.57
C GLY A 23 16.88 5.02 -4.57
N CYS A 24 16.75 6.25 -5.06
CA CYS A 24 15.52 6.80 -5.60
C CYS A 24 15.08 5.94 -6.79
N THR A 25 14.72 4.68 -6.56
CA THR A 25 14.00 3.86 -7.51
C THR A 25 12.64 4.51 -7.65
N ARG A 26 12.50 5.32 -8.70
CA ARG A 26 11.21 5.85 -9.15
C ARG A 26 10.33 4.62 -9.40
N VAL A 27 9.23 4.50 -8.66
CA VAL A 27 8.27 3.41 -8.83
C VAL A 27 7.05 4.04 -9.48
N GLU A 28 6.93 3.95 -10.80
CA GLU A 28 5.90 4.65 -11.60
C GLU A 28 4.84 3.72 -12.16
N SER A 29 5.16 2.43 -12.23
CA SER A 29 4.30 1.39 -12.78
C SER A 29 4.19 0.22 -11.81
N LEU A 30 3.12 -0.55 -11.98
CA LEU A 30 2.93 -1.79 -11.24
C LEU A 30 4.06 -2.78 -11.54
N GLU A 31 4.53 -2.83 -12.78
CA GLU A 31 5.66 -3.67 -13.19
C GLU A 31 6.96 -3.33 -12.43
N GLN A 32 7.23 -2.03 -12.19
CA GLN A 32 8.39 -1.63 -11.40
C GLN A 32 8.23 -2.00 -9.93
N TYR A 33 7.01 -1.85 -9.38
CA TYR A 33 6.70 -2.32 -8.03
C TYR A 33 6.89 -3.84 -7.91
N ASP A 34 6.42 -4.62 -8.88
CA ASP A 34 6.51 -6.08 -8.89
C ASP A 34 7.96 -6.55 -8.95
N LYS A 35 8.81 -5.90 -9.76
CA LYS A 35 10.26 -6.19 -9.78
C LYS A 35 10.92 -5.95 -8.42
N LEU A 36 10.52 -4.89 -7.72
CA LEU A 36 11.02 -4.60 -6.37
C LEU A 36 10.50 -5.60 -5.35
N TYR A 37 9.26 -6.07 -5.51
CA TYR A 37 8.68 -7.11 -4.66
C TYR A 37 9.38 -8.46 -4.84
N GLU A 38 9.69 -8.88 -6.07
CA GLU A 38 10.47 -10.10 -6.32
C GLU A 38 11.86 -10.02 -5.69
N LYS A 39 12.53 -8.85 -5.79
CA LYS A 39 13.79 -8.61 -5.09
C LYS A 39 13.61 -8.74 -3.57
N TYR A 40 12.61 -8.09 -3.01
CA TYR A 40 12.28 -8.19 -1.59
C TYR A 40 12.05 -9.64 -1.16
N ILE A 41 11.37 -10.46 -1.96
CA ILE A 41 11.18 -11.89 -1.68
C ILE A 41 12.52 -12.61 -1.60
N SER A 42 13.35 -12.47 -2.63
CA SER A 42 14.66 -13.14 -2.69
C SER A 42 15.62 -12.76 -1.56
N GLU A 43 15.50 -11.54 -1.01
CA GLU A 43 16.37 -11.04 0.04
C GLU A 43 15.89 -11.38 1.45
N ASN A 44 14.58 -11.58 1.65
CA ASN A 44 13.98 -11.65 2.98
C ASN A 44 13.34 -13.00 3.34
N TYR A 45 13.10 -13.89 2.37
CA TYR A 45 12.44 -15.18 2.61
C TYR A 45 13.40 -16.36 2.37
N GLY A 46 13.22 -17.42 3.16
CA GLY A 46 13.81 -18.72 2.84
C GLY A 46 13.20 -19.36 1.58
N ALA A 47 13.92 -20.30 0.96
CA ALA A 47 13.61 -20.90 -0.35
C ALA A 47 12.15 -21.35 -0.57
N PHE A 48 11.45 -21.78 0.48
CA PHE A 48 10.04 -22.20 0.42
C PHE A 48 9.12 -21.41 1.35
N GLU A 49 9.65 -20.52 2.17
CA GLU A 49 8.89 -19.81 3.19
C GLU A 49 7.83 -18.90 2.55
N HIS A 50 8.22 -18.17 1.51
CA HIS A 50 7.32 -17.27 0.80
C HIS A 50 6.13 -18.02 0.20
N LEU A 51 6.40 -19.11 -0.54
CA LEU A 51 5.35 -19.92 -1.18
C LEU A 51 4.37 -20.48 -0.14
N GLN A 52 4.86 -21.02 0.97
CA GLN A 52 3.99 -21.56 2.03
C GLN A 52 3.09 -20.49 2.65
N LYS A 53 3.65 -19.31 2.95
CA LYS A 53 2.89 -18.17 3.47
C LYS A 53 1.86 -17.67 2.45
N GLN A 54 2.24 -17.62 1.17
CA GLN A 54 1.35 -17.22 0.09
C GLN A 54 0.14 -18.16 0.00
N GLU A 55 0.33 -19.47 0.08
CA GLU A 55 -0.78 -20.44 0.06
C GLU A 55 -1.71 -20.29 1.27
N GLN A 56 -1.17 -19.99 2.45
CA GLN A 56 -1.98 -19.68 3.63
C GLN A 56 -2.80 -18.41 3.44
N ALA A 57 -2.17 -17.33 2.95
CA ALA A 57 -2.85 -16.08 2.66
C ALA A 57 -3.91 -16.22 1.57
N LYS A 58 -3.67 -17.03 0.53
CA LYS A 58 -4.67 -17.33 -0.53
C LYS A 58 -5.92 -17.98 0.03
N LYS A 59 -5.76 -18.97 0.92
CA LYS A 59 -6.91 -19.62 1.58
C LYS A 59 -7.73 -18.62 2.39
N PHE A 60 -7.05 -17.76 3.14
CA PHE A 60 -7.69 -16.70 3.92
C PHE A 60 -8.47 -15.72 3.03
N VAL A 61 -7.81 -15.16 2.01
CA VAL A 61 -8.44 -14.24 1.04
C VAL A 61 -9.65 -14.90 0.37
N TYR A 62 -9.54 -16.18 0.03
CA TYR A 62 -10.63 -16.90 -0.62
C TYR A 62 -11.84 -17.08 0.31
N SER A 63 -11.62 -17.54 1.54
CA SER A 63 -12.71 -17.83 2.48
C SER A 63 -13.47 -16.58 2.94
N HIS A 64 -12.85 -15.40 2.88
CA HIS A 64 -13.45 -14.12 3.26
C HIS A 64 -14.01 -13.32 2.07
N GLY A 65 -13.89 -13.85 0.84
CA GLY A 65 -14.47 -13.22 -0.35
C GLY A 65 -13.69 -12.00 -0.86
N TYR A 66 -12.40 -11.90 -0.57
CA TYR A 66 -11.59 -10.71 -0.89
C TYR A 66 -10.89 -10.74 -2.25
N GLN A 67 -11.05 -11.80 -3.04
CA GLN A 67 -10.31 -12.02 -4.28
C GLN A 67 -10.44 -10.84 -5.27
N ASN A 68 -11.59 -10.16 -5.28
CA ASN A 68 -11.91 -9.08 -6.21
C ASN A 68 -12.28 -7.76 -5.52
N ILE A 69 -11.92 -7.57 -4.24
CA ILE A 69 -12.30 -6.37 -3.50
C ILE A 69 -11.71 -5.10 -4.10
N VAL A 70 -10.47 -5.19 -4.64
CA VAL A 70 -9.83 -4.15 -5.45
C VAL A 70 -9.30 -4.77 -6.75
N PRO A 71 -10.11 -4.83 -7.82
CA PRO A 71 -9.80 -5.62 -9.03
C PRO A 71 -8.49 -5.29 -9.74
N LYS A 72 -7.92 -4.11 -9.49
CA LYS A 72 -6.63 -3.68 -10.07
C LYS A 72 -5.41 -4.35 -9.43
N PHE A 73 -5.58 -4.98 -8.26
CA PHE A 73 -4.47 -5.45 -7.43
C PHE A 73 -4.72 -6.88 -6.94
N ASP A 74 -3.74 -7.76 -7.16
CA ASP A 74 -3.63 -8.99 -6.36
C ASP A 74 -3.47 -8.65 -4.87
N VAL A 75 -4.36 -9.18 -4.04
CA VAL A 75 -4.46 -8.84 -2.61
C VAL A 75 -3.19 -9.19 -1.83
N ILE A 76 -2.50 -10.25 -2.22
CA ILE A 76 -1.36 -10.79 -1.46
C ILE A 76 -0.06 -10.12 -1.89
N GLN A 77 0.19 -10.05 -3.20
CA GLN A 77 1.36 -9.44 -3.80
C GLN A 77 1.36 -7.91 -3.59
N HIS A 78 0.22 -7.26 -3.77
CA HIS A 78 0.10 -5.80 -3.66
C HIS A 78 -0.41 -5.34 -2.28
N ARG A 79 -0.37 -6.20 -1.26
CA ARG A 79 -0.86 -5.87 0.10
C ARG A 79 -0.31 -4.55 0.64
N HIS A 80 0.95 -4.18 0.35
CA HIS A 80 1.53 -2.92 0.81
C HIS A 80 0.89 -1.69 0.14
N ILE A 81 0.56 -1.79 -1.15
CA ILE A 81 -0.23 -0.77 -1.85
C ILE A 81 -1.60 -0.65 -1.20
N LEU A 82 -2.25 -1.78 -0.91
CA LEU A 82 -3.56 -1.82 -0.28
C LEU A 82 -3.53 -1.23 1.15
N ILE A 83 -2.45 -1.43 1.91
CA ILE A 83 -2.25 -0.82 3.23
C ILE A 83 -2.23 0.70 3.11
N VAL A 84 -1.46 1.24 2.17
CA VAL A 84 -1.39 2.70 1.95
C VAL A 84 -2.75 3.25 1.52
N LEU A 85 -3.47 2.55 0.63
CA LEU A 85 -4.82 2.93 0.20
C LEU A 85 -5.84 2.91 1.35
N CYS A 86 -5.83 1.88 2.20
CA CYS A 86 -6.68 1.80 3.40
C CYS A 86 -6.35 2.94 4.37
N GLY A 87 -5.08 3.28 4.55
CA GLY A 87 -4.66 4.37 5.43
C GLY A 87 -5.19 5.74 5.00
N ARG A 88 -5.39 5.99 3.70
CA ARG A 88 -5.97 7.25 3.18
C ARG A 88 -7.40 7.48 3.67
N PHE A 89 -8.15 6.43 4.05
CA PHE A 89 -9.51 6.59 4.57
C PHE A 89 -9.57 7.26 5.94
N VAL A 90 -8.49 7.24 6.74
CA VAL A 90 -8.42 8.01 7.99
C VAL A 90 -8.51 9.51 7.70
N ASN A 91 -7.68 9.99 6.78
CA ASN A 91 -7.68 11.40 6.37
C ASN A 91 -9.04 11.79 5.72
N LEU A 92 -9.67 10.86 4.99
CA LEU A 92 -11.01 11.08 4.43
C LEU A 92 -12.03 11.32 5.56
N LEU A 93 -12.06 10.43 6.55
CA LEU A 93 -13.01 10.52 7.65
C LEU A 93 -12.76 11.74 8.55
N ARG A 94 -11.54 12.30 8.55
CA ARG A 94 -11.18 13.55 9.23
C ARG A 94 -11.51 14.81 8.44
N GLY A 95 -11.78 14.68 7.14
CA GLY A 95 -12.09 15.80 6.25
C GLY A 95 -10.87 16.51 5.68
N ASP A 96 -9.70 15.87 5.65
CA ASP A 96 -8.41 16.48 5.26
C ASP A 96 -8.24 16.70 3.74
N TYR A 97 -9.33 16.87 2.96
CA TYR A 97 -9.29 16.87 1.49
C TYR A 97 -10.16 17.95 0.82
N ASN A 98 -10.00 19.20 1.26
CA ASN A 98 -10.74 20.37 0.75
C ASN A 98 -10.30 20.88 -0.64
N GLU A 99 -9.15 20.44 -1.18
CA GLU A 99 -8.62 20.96 -2.45
C GLU A 99 -9.20 20.30 -3.71
N TRP A 100 -9.81 19.11 -3.60
CA TRP A 100 -10.18 18.28 -4.76
C TRP A 100 -11.65 17.89 -4.83
N ILE A 101 -12.39 18.08 -3.73
CA ILE A 101 -13.81 17.73 -3.58
C ILE A 101 -14.49 18.94 -2.92
N SER A 102 -15.68 19.32 -3.39
CA SER A 102 -16.43 20.40 -2.74
C SER A 102 -16.74 20.03 -1.28
N ALA A 103 -16.72 21.02 -0.39
CA ALA A 103 -16.97 20.80 1.03
C ALA A 103 -18.31 20.06 1.28
N ASP A 104 -19.37 20.44 0.57
CA ASP A 104 -20.68 19.79 0.68
C ASP A 104 -20.65 18.31 0.25
N MET A 105 -19.95 18.00 -0.84
CA MET A 105 -19.83 16.62 -1.31
C MET A 105 -19.01 15.79 -0.31
N LEU A 106 -17.93 16.35 0.23
CA LEU A 106 -17.09 15.68 1.21
C LEU A 106 -17.87 15.38 2.51
N LEU A 107 -18.63 16.35 3.02
CA LEU A 107 -19.48 16.17 4.20
C LEU A 107 -20.55 15.09 3.99
N ASN A 108 -21.22 15.09 2.84
CA ASN A 108 -22.22 14.07 2.52
C ASN A 108 -21.60 12.67 2.44
N VAL A 109 -20.42 12.54 1.81
CA VAL A 109 -19.71 11.26 1.73
C VAL A 109 -19.30 10.77 3.11
N ILE A 110 -18.69 11.62 3.94
CA ILE A 110 -18.29 11.26 5.30
C ILE A 110 -19.51 10.86 6.14
N SER A 111 -20.61 11.60 6.04
CA SER A 111 -21.86 11.30 6.74
C SER A 111 -22.39 9.92 6.36
N SER A 112 -22.50 9.61 5.07
CA SER A 112 -22.96 8.29 4.62
C SER A 112 -22.00 7.16 5.02
N LEU A 113 -20.69 7.35 4.90
CA LEU A 113 -19.71 6.34 5.36
C LEU A 113 -19.88 6.01 6.84
N ARG A 114 -20.10 7.02 7.68
CA ARG A 114 -20.28 6.84 9.13
C ARG A 114 -21.65 6.25 9.48
N ASN A 115 -22.72 6.78 8.90
CA ASN A 115 -24.09 6.46 9.33
C ASN A 115 -24.66 5.23 8.61
N ASP A 116 -24.45 5.13 7.30
CA ASP A 116 -25.07 4.09 6.46
C ASP A 116 -24.18 2.84 6.41
N TYR A 117 -22.86 3.05 6.43
CA TYR A 117 -21.86 1.98 6.29
C TYR A 117 -21.09 1.66 7.58
N ASN A 118 -21.33 2.41 8.66
CA ASN A 118 -20.72 2.23 9.98
C ASN A 118 -19.18 2.23 9.97
N TRP A 119 -18.57 2.99 9.06
CA TRP A 119 -17.13 3.17 9.03
C TRP A 119 -16.67 4.01 10.23
N ARG A 120 -15.62 3.54 10.90
CA ARG A 120 -14.94 4.25 11.99
C ARG A 120 -13.49 4.47 11.62
N GLU A 121 -12.90 5.57 12.10
CA GLU A 121 -11.45 5.80 11.92
C GLU A 121 -10.61 4.64 12.43
N SER A 122 -11.05 3.98 13.51
CA SER A 122 -10.41 2.79 14.10
C SER A 122 -10.28 1.61 13.13
N ASP A 123 -11.17 1.51 12.14
CA ASP A 123 -11.16 0.42 11.16
C ASP A 123 -9.96 0.56 10.19
N PHE A 124 -9.39 1.76 10.09
CA PHE A 124 -8.31 2.10 9.16
C PHE A 124 -7.00 2.54 9.86
N ILE A 125 -7.04 2.75 11.18
CA ILE A 125 -5.93 3.39 11.91
C ILE A 125 -4.64 2.59 11.87
N TRP A 126 -4.72 1.26 11.88
CA TRP A 126 -3.54 0.40 11.75
C TRP A 126 -2.84 0.62 10.40
N ALA A 127 -3.61 0.63 9.32
CA ALA A 127 -3.09 0.85 7.97
C ALA A 127 -2.50 2.26 7.80
N TYR A 128 -3.15 3.27 8.40
CA TYR A 128 -2.63 4.63 8.46
C TYR A 128 -1.27 4.69 9.17
N ASN A 129 -1.17 4.10 10.37
CA ASN A 129 0.09 4.07 11.13
C ASN A 129 1.19 3.32 10.38
N MET A 130 0.86 2.20 9.71
CA MET A 130 1.81 1.48 8.85
C MET A 130 2.31 2.36 7.70
N SER A 131 1.41 3.07 7.02
CA SER A 131 1.76 3.99 5.92
C SER A 131 2.68 5.14 6.37
N MET A 132 2.51 5.62 7.60
CA MET A 132 3.28 6.74 8.12
C MET A 132 4.63 6.33 8.72
N ASN A 133 4.66 5.21 9.45
CA ASN A 133 5.75 4.91 10.39
C ASN A 133 6.50 3.60 10.11
N SER A 134 6.09 2.82 9.11
CA SER A 134 6.72 1.52 8.84
C SER A 134 8.15 1.66 8.32
N THR A 135 9.02 0.76 8.79
CA THR A 135 10.39 0.56 8.26
C THR A 135 10.43 -0.48 7.13
N ASP A 136 9.30 -1.07 6.77
CA ASP A 136 9.19 -2.03 5.66
C ASP A 136 9.41 -1.31 4.31
N PRO A 137 10.46 -1.64 3.55
CA PRO A 137 10.78 -0.94 2.30
C PRO A 137 9.65 -1.06 1.26
N MET A 138 8.83 -2.12 1.32
CA MET A 138 7.71 -2.27 0.38
C MET A 138 6.60 -1.24 0.63
N ILE A 139 6.47 -0.71 1.85
CA ILE A 139 5.54 0.40 2.15
C ILE A 139 6.04 1.68 1.49
N ASP A 140 7.34 1.96 1.52
CA ASP A 140 7.92 3.12 0.83
C ASP A 140 7.74 3.02 -0.69
N TYR A 141 8.00 1.86 -1.29
CA TYR A 141 7.76 1.63 -2.71
C TYR A 141 6.27 1.76 -3.09
N ALA A 142 5.37 1.27 -2.25
CA ALA A 142 3.92 1.47 -2.43
C ALA A 142 3.54 2.95 -2.41
N LYS A 143 4.11 3.74 -1.49
CA LYS A 143 3.88 5.20 -1.42
C LYS A 143 4.41 5.90 -2.66
N LYS A 144 5.62 5.56 -3.11
CA LYS A 144 6.21 6.09 -4.35
C LYS A 144 5.30 5.79 -5.55
N PHE A 145 4.89 4.54 -5.71
CA PHE A 145 3.93 4.11 -6.74
C PHE A 145 2.65 4.93 -6.73
N LEU A 146 2.02 5.08 -5.57
CA LEU A 146 0.76 5.79 -5.42
C LEU A 146 0.87 7.32 -5.51
N ASN A 147 2.07 7.88 -5.44
CA ASN A 147 2.33 9.31 -5.60
C ASN A 147 2.72 9.67 -7.04
N SER A 148 3.45 8.80 -7.75
CA SER A 148 3.78 8.98 -9.18
C SER A 148 2.59 8.68 -10.09
N SER A 149 1.65 7.86 -9.64
CA SER A 149 0.50 7.40 -10.42
C SER A 149 -0.64 8.42 -10.52
N SER A 150 -0.37 9.71 -10.29
CA SER A 150 -1.37 10.78 -10.32
C SER A 150 -2.18 10.83 -11.62
N GLU A 151 -1.64 10.29 -12.72
CA GLU A 151 -2.31 10.19 -14.02
C GLU A 151 -2.88 8.80 -14.37
N ASN A 152 -2.46 7.71 -13.69
CA ASN A 152 -2.79 6.32 -14.05
C ASN A 152 -3.91 5.67 -13.18
N GLY A 153 -4.75 6.47 -12.55
CA GLY A 153 -6.00 5.99 -11.93
C GLY A 153 -5.85 5.27 -10.58
N THR A 154 -4.79 5.56 -9.83
CA THR A 154 -4.62 5.15 -8.40
C THR A 154 -4.35 6.35 -7.48
N SER A 155 -4.60 7.56 -7.99
CA SER A 155 -4.63 8.78 -7.19
C SER A 155 -5.76 8.74 -6.16
N PHE A 156 -5.63 9.52 -5.08
CA PHE A 156 -6.70 9.65 -4.09
C PHE A 156 -8.01 10.14 -4.74
N LYS A 157 -7.93 11.05 -5.72
CA LYS A 157 -9.09 11.49 -6.49
C LYS A 157 -9.81 10.33 -7.17
N THR A 158 -9.09 9.42 -7.82
CA THR A 158 -9.70 8.24 -8.45
C THR A 158 -10.28 7.28 -7.42
N GLN A 159 -9.60 7.10 -6.27
CA GLN A 159 -10.10 6.28 -5.15
C GLN A 159 -11.44 6.84 -4.62
N MET A 160 -11.55 8.16 -4.50
CA MET A 160 -12.78 8.83 -4.07
C MET A 160 -13.90 8.71 -5.10
N ILE A 161 -13.60 8.87 -6.39
CA ILE A 161 -14.59 8.68 -7.46
C ILE A 161 -15.14 7.25 -7.43
N ASP A 162 -14.28 6.23 -7.27
CA ASP A 162 -14.71 4.83 -7.18
C ASP A 162 -15.59 4.59 -5.95
N LEU A 163 -15.18 5.10 -4.78
CA LEU A 163 -15.95 4.98 -3.54
C LEU A 163 -17.34 5.61 -3.67
N VAL A 164 -17.42 6.86 -4.15
CA VAL A 164 -18.69 7.57 -4.34
C VAL A 164 -19.58 6.86 -5.36
N SER A 165 -18.98 6.33 -6.43
CA SER A 165 -19.71 5.53 -7.43
C SER A 165 -20.35 4.28 -6.81
N ARG A 166 -19.61 3.56 -5.97
CA ARG A 166 -20.13 2.37 -5.25
C ARG A 166 -21.25 2.72 -4.29
N MET A 167 -21.14 3.83 -3.56
CA MET A 167 -22.20 4.32 -2.67
C MET A 167 -23.47 4.68 -3.47
N ARG A 168 -23.33 5.37 -4.60
CA ARG A 168 -24.48 5.79 -5.44
C ARG A 168 -25.20 4.63 -6.12
N THR A 169 -24.48 3.59 -6.49
CA THR A 169 -25.05 2.40 -7.14
C THR A 169 -25.77 1.47 -6.17
N GLY A 170 -25.85 1.83 -4.87
CA GLY A 170 -26.50 1.00 -3.84
C GLY A 170 -25.74 -0.29 -3.55
N ASN A 171 -24.44 -0.32 -3.84
CA ASN A 171 -23.60 -1.49 -3.65
C ASN A 171 -23.10 -1.55 -2.19
N ASP A 172 -24.05 -1.57 -1.27
CA ASP A 172 -23.81 -1.37 0.16
C ASP A 172 -22.91 -2.43 0.76
N GLU A 173 -23.04 -3.66 0.27
CA GLU A 173 -22.21 -4.78 0.73
C GLU A 173 -20.75 -4.58 0.32
N ASN A 174 -20.48 -4.05 -0.89
CA ASN A 174 -19.10 -3.77 -1.31
C ASN A 174 -18.46 -2.64 -0.48
N VAL A 175 -19.20 -1.59 -0.12
CA VAL A 175 -18.67 -0.50 0.72
C VAL A 175 -18.41 -0.98 2.15
N LYS A 176 -19.29 -1.82 2.71
CA LYS A 176 -19.07 -2.47 4.02
C LYS A 176 -17.87 -3.43 3.98
N GLN A 177 -17.72 -4.18 2.89
CA GLN A 177 -16.60 -5.11 2.73
C GLN A 177 -15.25 -4.40 2.66
N ILE A 178 -15.17 -3.17 2.13
CA ILE A 178 -13.90 -2.41 2.13
C ILE A 178 -13.38 -2.18 3.56
N ALA A 179 -14.24 -1.77 4.50
CA ALA A 179 -13.83 -1.56 5.89
C ALA A 179 -13.38 -2.88 6.55
N ARG A 180 -14.16 -3.95 6.36
CA ARG A 180 -13.79 -5.30 6.86
C ARG A 180 -12.44 -5.76 6.28
N PHE A 181 -12.26 -5.61 4.97
CA PHE A 181 -11.02 -5.92 4.29
C PHE A 181 -9.84 -5.13 4.87
N CYS A 182 -9.98 -3.81 5.08
CA CYS A 182 -8.90 -3.00 5.65
C CYS A 182 -8.51 -3.42 7.08
N ILE A 183 -9.47 -3.90 7.88
CA ILE A 183 -9.20 -4.48 9.20
C ILE A 183 -8.40 -5.79 9.05
N GLU A 184 -8.86 -6.68 8.19
CA GLU A 184 -8.27 -8.01 8.01
C GLU A 184 -6.99 -8.01 7.16
N LEU A 185 -6.67 -6.89 6.51
CA LEU A 185 -5.42 -6.70 5.78
C LEU A 185 -4.20 -6.83 6.69
N ARG A 186 -4.35 -6.51 7.98
CA ARG A 186 -3.32 -6.79 9.00
C ARG A 186 -3.00 -8.27 9.07
N THR A 187 -4.02 -9.13 9.11
CA THR A 187 -3.84 -10.58 9.15
C THR A 187 -3.10 -11.07 7.91
N ILE A 188 -3.45 -10.57 6.73
CA ILE A 188 -2.77 -10.91 5.47
C ILE A 188 -1.31 -10.45 5.50
N TYR A 189 -1.05 -9.24 6.01
CA TYR A 189 0.30 -8.72 6.19
C TYR A 189 1.13 -9.60 7.14
N ASP A 190 0.58 -9.95 8.30
CA ASP A 190 1.24 -10.75 9.33
C ASP A 190 1.52 -12.19 8.83
N MET A 191 0.57 -12.79 8.10
CA MET A 191 0.78 -14.09 7.44
C MET A 191 1.98 -14.06 6.49
N MET A 192 2.06 -13.00 5.69
CA MET A 192 3.12 -12.84 4.70
C MET A 192 4.42 -12.32 5.27
N HIS A 193 4.46 -11.71 6.46
CA HIS A 193 5.65 -11.09 7.00
C HIS A 193 6.81 -12.10 7.11
N PRO A 194 8.02 -11.80 6.60
CA PRO A 194 9.16 -12.71 6.68
C PRO A 194 9.60 -12.90 8.13
N ARG A 195 10.04 -14.11 8.51
CA ARG A 195 10.53 -14.36 9.88
C ARG A 195 11.93 -13.78 10.15
N GLY A 196 12.56 -13.17 9.13
CA GLY A 196 13.94 -12.72 9.15
C GLY A 196 14.88 -13.90 8.94
N ILE A 197 15.80 -13.78 7.97
CA ILE A 197 16.89 -14.75 7.79
C ILE A 197 17.90 -14.46 8.90
N SER A 198 18.10 -15.38 9.85
CA SER A 198 19.29 -15.36 10.69
C SER A 198 20.49 -15.56 9.77
N LYS A 199 21.19 -14.48 9.42
CA LYS A 199 22.49 -14.55 8.75
C LYS A 199 23.56 -15.02 9.72
#